data_AF-A0A3G9JDB3-F1
#
_entry.id   AF-A0A3G9JDB3-F1
#
_cell.length_a   1.000
_cell.length_b   1.000
_cell.length_c   1.000
_cell.angle_alpha   90.00
_cell.angle_beta   90.00
_cell.angle_gamma   90.00
#
_symmetry.space_group_name_H-M   'P 1'
#
loop_
_entity.id
_entity.type
_entity.pdbx_description
1 polymer ?
#
loop_
_entity_poly.entity_id
_entity_poly.type
_entity_poly.pdbx_seq_one_letter_code
_entity_poly.pdbx_strand_id
1 'polypeptide(L)'
;MKKQFVAVVLFAVFGATSVFGEEPVRIVAMNRVVQTDTAPIMDQGSLYVPIRAVAESLGAKVEWNAKTQTATVRKWSVTLRLAVGKKSATVEGILVPAGVGNQKAGQMEVNASLKLVNNRVYVPLRLVSEQFGYRVNWDGRTVSIGSPLSAAQQKTLYEGDLASARKLAAGLSEQARYLQEPLDVTLEPEVYDHAYLFPEGEVLRFYSIYGDTVSLVQIQEDFPVAIWQAHLEHANSVKDFLEENIKDQRGTAPIIQKPFLYHTWGMSGVLYWEEYARVGLDHTFTKTGYKGSNDGKVSESGLTKLELPGEKRVDAGLAKQNPTSIRNK
;
A
#
# COMPACT_ATOMS: atom_id res chain seq x y z
N MET A 1 -91.38 -9.06 -35.39
CA MET A 1 -90.02 -9.64 -35.30
C MET A 1 -89.05 -8.55 -34.87
N LYS A 2 -88.62 -8.52 -33.60
CA LYS A 2 -87.62 -7.55 -33.10
C LYS A 2 -86.26 -8.25 -33.02
N LYS A 3 -85.28 -7.79 -33.78
CA LYS A 3 -83.88 -8.24 -33.70
C LYS A 3 -83.18 -7.42 -32.61
N GLN A 4 -82.66 -8.08 -31.58
CA GLN A 4 -81.79 -7.45 -30.58
C GLN A 4 -80.33 -7.61 -31.04
N PHE A 5 -79.58 -6.51 -31.05
CA PHE A 5 -78.13 -6.50 -31.24
C PHE A 5 -77.48 -6.55 -29.85
N VAL A 6 -76.64 -7.56 -29.60
CA VAL A 6 -75.79 -7.65 -28.40
C VAL A 6 -74.44 -7.02 -28.75
N ALA A 7 -74.07 -5.96 -28.03
CA ALA A 7 -72.73 -5.38 -28.10
C ALA A 7 -71.82 -6.05 -27.08
N VAL A 8 -70.76 -6.70 -27.56
CA VAL A 8 -69.69 -7.27 -26.71
C VAL A 8 -68.66 -6.16 -26.48
N VAL A 9 -68.50 -5.73 -25.23
CA VAL A 9 -67.45 -4.79 -24.81
C VAL A 9 -66.25 -5.60 -24.35
N LEU A 10 -65.13 -5.49 -25.08
CA LEU A 10 -63.86 -6.15 -24.74
C LEU A 10 -63.09 -5.24 -23.77
N PHE A 11 -62.95 -5.65 -22.50
CA PHE A 11 -62.14 -4.95 -21.51
C PHE A 11 -60.68 -5.43 -21.61
N ALA A 12 -59.79 -4.60 -22.16
CA ALA A 12 -58.36 -4.86 -22.17
C ALA A 12 -57.75 -4.44 -20.83
N VAL A 13 -57.40 -5.42 -19.99
CA VAL A 13 -56.67 -5.19 -18.73
C VAL A 13 -55.19 -5.00 -19.08
N PHE A 14 -54.72 -3.76 -19.06
CA PHE A 14 -53.27 -3.47 -19.06
C PHE A 14 -52.71 -3.79 -17.67
N GLY A 15 -52.11 -4.99 -17.54
CA GLY A 15 -51.28 -5.30 -16.39
C GLY A 15 -50.01 -4.45 -16.44
N ALA A 16 -49.87 -3.49 -15.52
CA ALA A 16 -48.61 -2.80 -15.30
C ALA A 16 -47.61 -3.81 -14.73
N THR A 17 -46.70 -4.31 -15.56
CA THR A 17 -45.54 -5.04 -15.07
C THR A 17 -44.58 -4.02 -14.48
N SER A 18 -44.47 -4.01 -13.15
CA SER A 18 -43.35 -3.34 -12.49
C SER A 18 -42.07 -4.03 -12.93
N VAL A 19 -41.30 -3.38 -13.79
CA VAL A 19 -39.91 -3.77 -14.07
C VAL A 19 -39.12 -3.42 -12.83
N PHE A 20 -38.98 -4.38 -11.91
CA PHE A 20 -38.00 -4.27 -10.83
C PHE A 20 -36.62 -4.34 -11.47
N GLY A 21 -36.02 -3.18 -11.74
CA GLY A 21 -34.62 -3.09 -12.12
C GLY A 21 -33.77 -3.62 -10.96
N GLU A 22 -32.89 -4.58 -11.25
CA GLU A 22 -31.89 -5.06 -10.29
C GLU A 22 -31.11 -3.86 -9.74
N GLU A 23 -30.95 -3.74 -8.42
CA GLU A 23 -30.16 -2.65 -7.83
C GLU A 23 -28.73 -2.66 -8.42
N PRO A 24 -28.13 -1.50 -8.74
CA PRO A 24 -26.80 -1.47 -9.32
C PRO A 24 -25.76 -2.02 -8.34
N VAL A 25 -24.70 -2.66 -8.87
CA VAL A 25 -23.56 -3.11 -8.06
C VAL A 25 -22.91 -1.90 -7.39
N ARG A 26 -22.78 -1.95 -6.06
CA ARG A 26 -22.13 -0.90 -5.27
C ARG A 26 -20.63 -1.18 -5.16
N ILE A 27 -19.80 -0.18 -5.46
CA ILE A 27 -18.35 -0.29 -5.35
C ILE A 27 -17.88 0.58 -4.19
N VAL A 28 -17.06 0.02 -3.32
CA VAL A 28 -16.44 0.69 -2.17
C VAL A 28 -14.93 0.53 -2.27
N ALA A 29 -14.17 1.62 -2.23
CA ALA A 29 -12.71 1.60 -2.17
C ALA A 29 -12.25 2.30 -0.90
N MET A 30 -11.43 1.64 -0.07
CA MET A 30 -10.91 2.20 1.18
C MET A 30 -12.01 2.84 2.05
N ASN A 31 -13.12 2.12 2.23
CA ASN A 31 -14.33 2.54 2.96
C ASN A 31 -15.10 3.73 2.36
N ARG A 32 -14.80 4.14 1.12
CA ARG A 32 -15.50 5.22 0.40
C ARG A 32 -16.25 4.66 -0.80
N VAL A 33 -17.47 5.15 -1.03
CA VAL A 33 -18.23 4.77 -2.23
C VAL A 33 -17.53 5.33 -3.47
N VAL A 34 -17.26 4.45 -4.44
CA VAL A 34 -16.72 4.86 -5.74
C VAL A 34 -17.87 5.33 -6.60
N GLN A 35 -17.89 6.61 -6.91
CA GLN A 35 -18.85 7.18 -7.85
C GLN A 35 -18.39 6.88 -9.27
N THR A 36 -19.28 6.32 -10.07
CA THR A 36 -19.05 6.08 -11.49
C THR A 36 -20.07 6.90 -12.29
N ASP A 37 -19.60 7.56 -13.34
CA ASP A 37 -20.45 8.34 -14.24
C ASP A 37 -21.13 7.47 -15.31
N THR A 38 -20.77 6.18 -15.38
CA THR A 38 -21.54 5.13 -16.05
C THR A 38 -21.66 3.88 -15.20
N ALA A 39 -22.70 3.10 -15.46
CA ALA A 39 -22.92 1.85 -14.76
C ALA A 39 -21.76 0.86 -14.98
N PRO A 40 -21.35 0.12 -13.93
CA PRO A 40 -20.56 -1.09 -14.07
C PRO A 40 -21.24 -2.12 -14.97
N ILE A 41 -20.45 -2.94 -15.65
CA ILE A 41 -20.93 -3.97 -16.57
C ILE A 41 -20.48 -5.33 -16.04
N MET A 42 -21.41 -6.25 -15.81
CA MET A 42 -21.05 -7.65 -15.57
C MET A 42 -20.85 -8.34 -16.91
N ASP A 43 -19.67 -8.89 -17.16
CA ASP A 43 -19.42 -9.71 -18.35
C ASP A 43 -18.52 -10.89 -18.04
N GLN A 44 -18.94 -12.09 -18.47
CA GLN A 44 -18.23 -13.36 -18.25
C GLN A 44 -17.74 -13.55 -16.81
N GLY A 45 -18.58 -13.20 -15.83
CA GLY A 45 -18.26 -13.31 -14.40
C GLY A 45 -17.26 -12.27 -13.86
N SER A 46 -16.89 -11.28 -14.67
CA SER A 46 -16.03 -10.16 -14.28
C SER A 46 -16.83 -8.85 -14.24
N LEU A 47 -16.65 -8.07 -13.17
CA LEU A 47 -17.17 -6.71 -13.11
C LEU A 47 -16.24 -5.74 -13.82
N TYR A 48 -16.73 -5.18 -14.91
CA TYR A 48 -16.09 -4.14 -15.67
C TYR A 48 -16.52 -2.77 -15.15
N VAL A 49 -15.54 -1.91 -14.91
CA VAL A 49 -15.75 -0.55 -14.39
C VAL A 49 -14.95 0.46 -15.22
N PRO A 50 -15.39 1.72 -15.32
CA PRO A 50 -14.57 2.77 -15.93
C PRO A 50 -13.20 2.83 -15.26
N ILE A 51 -12.13 2.71 -16.05
CA ILE A 51 -10.77 2.57 -15.51
C ILE A 51 -10.35 3.72 -14.60
N ARG A 52 -10.76 4.95 -14.93
CA ARG A 52 -10.50 6.13 -14.09
C ARG A 52 -11.18 6.04 -12.73
N ALA A 53 -12.46 5.63 -12.69
CA ALA A 53 -13.21 5.57 -11.45
C ALA A 53 -12.54 4.64 -10.43
N VAL A 54 -12.12 3.44 -10.85
CA VAL A 54 -11.41 2.52 -9.96
C VAL A 54 -9.99 3.00 -9.64
N ALA A 55 -9.20 3.41 -10.64
CA ALA A 55 -7.81 3.79 -10.41
C ALA A 55 -7.66 5.05 -9.53
N GLU A 56 -8.45 6.09 -9.80
CA GLU A 56 -8.41 7.35 -9.04
C GLU A 56 -8.96 7.16 -7.62
N SER A 57 -9.93 6.25 -7.41
CA SER A 57 -10.39 5.89 -6.06
C SER A 57 -9.29 5.25 -5.21
N LEU A 58 -8.28 4.66 -5.85
CA LEU A 58 -7.08 4.10 -5.23
C LEU A 58 -5.90 5.08 -5.29
N GLY A 59 -6.12 6.36 -5.60
CA GLY A 59 -5.06 7.37 -5.67
C GLY A 59 -4.07 7.18 -6.82
N ALA A 60 -4.38 6.33 -7.81
CA ALA A 60 -3.59 6.16 -9.02
C ALA A 60 -3.96 7.20 -10.08
N LYS A 61 -3.01 7.52 -10.96
CA LYS A 61 -3.22 8.39 -12.13
C LYS A 61 -3.49 7.54 -13.37
N VAL A 62 -4.33 8.03 -14.27
CA VAL A 62 -4.64 7.35 -15.53
C VAL A 62 -4.39 8.27 -16.73
N GLU A 63 -3.60 7.80 -17.67
CA GLU A 63 -3.36 8.41 -18.97
C GLU A 63 -3.92 7.52 -20.07
N TRP A 64 -4.52 8.10 -21.10
CA TRP A 64 -5.07 7.38 -22.25
C TRP A 64 -4.36 7.80 -23.53
N ASN A 65 -3.81 6.83 -24.26
CA ASN A 65 -3.29 7.02 -25.61
C ASN A 65 -4.32 6.48 -26.62
N ALA A 66 -5.01 7.39 -27.32
CA ALA A 66 -6.03 7.04 -28.30
C ALA A 66 -5.44 6.34 -29.55
N LYS A 67 -4.22 6.70 -29.96
CA LYS A 67 -3.56 6.14 -31.15
C LYS A 67 -3.23 4.65 -30.96
N THR A 68 -2.75 4.29 -29.78
CA THR A 68 -2.38 2.89 -29.45
C THR A 68 -3.48 2.16 -28.69
N GLN A 69 -4.60 2.83 -28.40
CA GLN A 69 -5.68 2.34 -27.55
C GLN A 69 -5.16 1.75 -26.22
N THR A 70 -4.25 2.48 -25.58
CA THR A 70 -3.55 2.04 -24.37
C THR A 70 -3.86 2.95 -23.20
N ALA A 71 -4.32 2.36 -22.10
CA ALA A 71 -4.37 3.02 -20.81
C ALA A 71 -3.06 2.79 -20.05
N THR A 72 -2.51 3.86 -19.48
CA THR A 72 -1.36 3.81 -18.58
C THR A 72 -1.84 4.23 -17.19
N VAL A 73 -1.76 3.33 -16.21
CA VAL A 73 -2.14 3.58 -14.82
C VAL A 73 -0.88 3.63 -13.98
N ARG A 74 -0.70 4.69 -13.19
CA ARG A 74 0.50 4.89 -12.37
C ARG A 74 0.13 5.09 -10.91
N LYS A 75 0.77 4.33 -10.03
CA LYS A 75 0.72 4.52 -8.58
C LYS A 75 2.08 4.17 -8.01
N TRP A 76 2.61 5.06 -7.16
CA TRP A 76 3.98 4.94 -6.67
C TRP A 76 4.97 4.84 -7.86
N SER A 77 6.00 4.00 -7.78
CA SER A 77 6.95 3.73 -8.87
C SER A 77 6.42 2.76 -9.93
N VAL A 78 5.21 2.23 -9.75
CA VAL A 78 4.64 1.18 -10.60
C VAL A 78 3.83 1.79 -11.73
N THR A 79 4.08 1.32 -12.95
CA THR A 79 3.33 1.69 -14.14
C THR A 79 2.71 0.45 -14.78
N LEU A 80 1.38 0.45 -14.88
CA LEU A 80 0.60 -0.59 -15.52
C LEU A 80 0.09 -0.10 -16.88
N ARG A 81 0.49 -0.76 -17.97
CA ARG A 81 0.02 -0.48 -19.33
C ARG A 81 -0.89 -1.57 -19.83
N LEU A 82 -2.05 -1.16 -20.33
CA LEU A 82 -3.13 -2.04 -20.73
C LEU A 82 -3.70 -1.58 -22.07
N ALA A 83 -3.72 -2.47 -23.06
CA ALA A 83 -4.26 -2.17 -24.38
C ALA A 83 -5.65 -2.80 -24.56
N VAL A 84 -6.54 -2.08 -25.26
CA VAL A 84 -7.88 -2.59 -25.60
C VAL A 84 -7.78 -3.88 -26.40
N GLY A 85 -8.59 -4.88 -26.03
CA GLY A 85 -8.64 -6.18 -26.71
C GLY A 85 -7.43 -7.09 -26.49
N LYS A 86 -6.38 -6.65 -25.77
CA LYS A 86 -5.22 -7.49 -25.44
C LYS A 86 -5.39 -8.14 -24.07
N LYS A 87 -5.11 -9.44 -23.99
CA LYS A 87 -5.07 -10.23 -22.74
C LYS A 87 -3.68 -10.22 -22.10
N SER A 88 -2.94 -9.14 -22.30
CA SER A 88 -1.66 -8.93 -21.64
C SER A 88 -1.59 -7.52 -21.07
N ALA A 89 -0.84 -7.40 -19.99
CA ALA A 89 -0.49 -6.12 -19.37
C ALA A 89 1.03 -6.01 -19.29
N THR A 90 1.55 -4.80 -19.42
CA THR A 90 2.96 -4.52 -19.11
C THR A 90 3.02 -3.85 -17.75
N VAL A 91 3.82 -4.39 -16.86
CA VAL A 91 4.11 -3.80 -15.54
C VAL A 91 5.55 -3.33 -15.55
N GLU A 92 5.76 -2.04 -15.32
CA GLU A 92 7.07 -1.41 -15.17
C GLU A 92 7.24 -0.92 -13.73
N GLY A 93 8.48 -0.85 -13.25
CA GLY A 93 8.83 -0.41 -11.89
C GLY A 93 8.99 -1.56 -10.89
N ILE A 94 9.28 -1.20 -9.64
CA ILE A 94 9.60 -2.16 -8.56
C ILE A 94 8.37 -2.35 -7.67
N LEU A 95 7.77 -3.54 -7.75
CA LEU A 95 6.62 -3.93 -6.94
C LEU A 95 7.03 -4.25 -5.49
N VAL A 96 8.19 -4.88 -5.29
CA VAL A 96 8.76 -5.30 -3.99
C VAL A 96 10.29 -5.19 -4.09
N PRO A 97 11.04 -4.82 -3.03
CA PRO A 97 12.50 -4.81 -3.05
C PRO A 97 13.12 -6.10 -3.61
N ALA A 98 14.30 -5.95 -4.23
CA ALA A 98 15.11 -7.08 -4.67
C ALA A 98 15.39 -8.03 -3.48
N GLY A 99 15.12 -9.32 -3.66
CA GLY A 99 15.33 -10.36 -2.63
C GLY A 99 14.05 -10.91 -1.98
N VAL A 100 12.90 -10.22 -2.08
CA VAL A 100 11.61 -10.69 -1.51
C VAL A 100 10.59 -10.95 -2.63
N GLY A 101 10.82 -12.03 -3.40
CA GLY A 101 9.83 -12.60 -4.31
C GLY A 101 9.90 -12.16 -5.78
N ASN A 102 9.36 -13.01 -6.65
CA ASN A 102 9.49 -12.95 -8.11
C ASN A 102 8.42 -12.11 -8.82
N GLN A 103 8.07 -10.92 -8.33
CA GLN A 103 7.21 -10.02 -9.11
C GLN A 103 8.09 -9.13 -10.01
N LYS A 104 8.53 -9.72 -11.13
CA LYS A 104 9.35 -9.02 -12.12
C LYS A 104 8.50 -8.01 -12.90
N ALA A 105 9.04 -6.81 -13.07
CA ALA A 105 8.65 -5.94 -14.16
C ALA A 105 8.71 -6.73 -15.48
N GLY A 106 7.72 -6.55 -16.34
CA GLY A 106 7.59 -7.28 -17.59
C GLY A 106 6.17 -7.44 -18.07
N GLN A 107 6.00 -8.30 -19.07
CA GLN A 107 4.69 -8.64 -19.61
C GLN A 107 4.04 -9.73 -18.74
N MET A 108 2.79 -9.52 -18.37
CA MET A 108 1.96 -10.50 -17.68
C MET A 108 0.72 -10.83 -18.50
N GLU A 109 0.32 -12.10 -18.49
CA GLU A 109 -0.97 -12.52 -19.03
C GLU A 109 -2.09 -12.12 -18.06
N VAL A 110 -3.20 -11.65 -18.60
CA VAL A 110 -4.39 -11.28 -17.84
C VAL A 110 -5.61 -11.99 -18.42
N ASN A 111 -6.48 -12.49 -17.55
CA ASN A 111 -7.62 -13.31 -17.97
C ASN A 111 -8.71 -12.51 -18.71
N ALA A 112 -8.62 -11.18 -18.70
CA ALA A 112 -9.57 -10.28 -19.32
C ALA A 112 -8.89 -9.00 -19.84
N SER A 113 -9.36 -8.51 -20.99
CA SER A 113 -8.83 -7.33 -21.67
C SER A 113 -9.65 -6.07 -21.38
N LEU A 114 -9.09 -4.91 -21.73
CA LEU A 114 -9.83 -3.64 -21.71
C LEU A 114 -10.87 -3.62 -22.82
N LYS A 115 -12.00 -2.95 -22.52
CA LYS A 115 -13.10 -2.76 -23.46
C LYS A 115 -13.37 -1.28 -23.67
N LEU A 116 -13.65 -0.90 -24.90
CA LEU A 116 -14.14 0.43 -25.24
C LEU A 116 -15.66 0.34 -25.45
N VAL A 117 -16.44 0.92 -24.54
CA VAL A 117 -17.91 0.91 -24.57
C VAL A 117 -18.39 2.35 -24.46
N ASN A 118 -19.17 2.83 -25.44
CA ASN A 118 -19.71 4.20 -25.46
C ASN A 118 -18.65 5.28 -25.15
N ASN A 119 -17.51 5.18 -25.83
CA ASN A 119 -16.36 6.09 -25.66
C ASN A 119 -15.72 6.07 -24.26
N ARG A 120 -15.93 4.99 -23.49
CA ARG A 120 -15.33 4.79 -22.16
C ARG A 120 -14.52 3.52 -22.13
N VAL A 121 -13.36 3.61 -21.49
CA VAL A 121 -12.47 2.46 -21.29
C VAL A 121 -12.87 1.76 -20.00
N TYR A 122 -13.32 0.52 -20.15
CA TYR A 122 -13.69 -0.38 -19.08
C TYR A 122 -12.59 -1.40 -18.82
N VAL A 123 -12.36 -1.70 -17.56
CA VAL A 123 -11.37 -2.65 -17.09
C VAL A 123 -12.02 -3.60 -16.06
N PRO A 124 -11.63 -4.88 -16.01
CA PRO A 124 -12.00 -5.73 -14.88
C PRO A 124 -11.50 -5.10 -13.57
N LEU A 125 -12.40 -4.87 -12.61
CA LEU A 125 -12.08 -4.15 -11.38
C LEU A 125 -10.88 -4.75 -10.62
N ARG A 126 -10.81 -6.08 -10.55
CA ARG A 126 -9.70 -6.81 -9.91
C ARG A 126 -8.35 -6.57 -10.60
N LEU A 127 -8.35 -6.42 -11.92
CA LEU A 127 -7.13 -6.28 -12.72
C LEU A 127 -6.34 -5.03 -12.33
N VAL A 128 -7.00 -3.92 -11.99
CA VAL A 128 -6.27 -2.72 -11.53
C VAL A 128 -6.00 -2.79 -10.02
N SER A 129 -6.98 -3.25 -9.25
CA SER A 129 -6.92 -3.23 -7.78
C SER A 129 -5.85 -4.17 -7.23
N GLU A 130 -5.84 -5.42 -7.68
CA GLU A 130 -4.92 -6.45 -7.17
C GLU A 130 -3.49 -6.20 -7.63
N GLN A 131 -3.27 -5.55 -8.78
CA GLN A 131 -1.93 -5.18 -9.26
C GLN A 131 -1.21 -4.19 -8.34
N PHE A 132 -1.96 -3.31 -7.67
CA PHE A 132 -1.40 -2.43 -6.65
C PHE A 132 -1.41 -3.05 -5.24
N GLY A 133 -1.83 -4.31 -5.10
CA GLY A 133 -1.82 -5.06 -3.85
C GLY A 133 -3.08 -4.93 -2.99
N TYR A 134 -4.15 -4.31 -3.49
CA TYR A 134 -5.42 -4.24 -2.76
C TYR A 134 -6.16 -5.58 -2.81
N ARG A 135 -6.95 -5.85 -1.76
CA ARG A 135 -7.85 -7.00 -1.72
C ARG A 135 -9.21 -6.63 -2.30
N VAL A 136 -9.80 -7.52 -3.08
CA VAL A 136 -11.14 -7.36 -3.63
C VAL A 136 -12.08 -8.43 -3.07
N ASN A 137 -13.10 -7.99 -2.34
CA ASN A 137 -14.11 -8.84 -1.72
C ASN A 137 -15.49 -8.55 -2.29
N TRP A 138 -16.30 -9.61 -2.38
CA TRP A 138 -17.69 -9.55 -2.80
C TRP A 138 -18.59 -9.90 -1.62
N ASP A 139 -19.59 -9.06 -1.37
CA ASP A 139 -20.65 -9.30 -0.38
C ASP A 139 -21.99 -8.87 -0.97
N GLY A 140 -22.78 -9.85 -1.42
CA GLY A 140 -24.01 -9.62 -2.17
C GLY A 140 -23.76 -8.73 -3.41
N ARG A 141 -24.37 -7.55 -3.41
CA ARG A 141 -24.23 -6.55 -4.50
C ARG A 141 -23.13 -5.51 -4.23
N THR A 142 -22.35 -5.67 -3.16
CA THR A 142 -21.26 -4.76 -2.80
C THR A 142 -19.91 -5.40 -3.14
N VAL A 143 -19.10 -4.67 -3.90
CA VAL A 143 -17.69 -4.98 -4.14
C VAL A 143 -16.83 -4.03 -3.34
N SER A 144 -16.00 -4.57 -2.47
CA SER A 144 -15.09 -3.80 -1.62
C SER A 144 -13.64 -4.00 -2.05
N ILE A 145 -12.97 -2.90 -2.37
CA ILE A 145 -11.52 -2.81 -2.58
C ILE A 145 -10.92 -2.26 -1.29
N GLY A 146 -10.08 -3.06 -0.64
CA GLY A 146 -9.62 -2.75 0.70
C GLY A 146 -8.16 -3.09 0.95
N SER A 147 -7.77 -2.76 2.17
CA SER A 147 -6.45 -3.00 2.76
C SER A 147 -5.90 -4.41 2.50
N PRO A 148 -4.58 -4.55 2.28
CA PRO A 148 -3.91 -5.84 2.35
C PRO A 148 -3.79 -6.36 3.78
N LEU A 149 -3.99 -5.52 4.80
CA LEU A 149 -3.87 -5.88 6.22
C LEU A 149 -5.17 -6.46 6.76
N SER A 150 -5.05 -7.46 7.63
CA SER A 150 -6.17 -7.97 8.42
C SER A 150 -6.69 -6.91 9.40
N ALA A 151 -7.94 -7.07 9.86
CA ALA A 151 -8.51 -6.19 10.87
C ALA A 151 -7.68 -6.16 12.17
N ALA A 152 -7.09 -7.30 12.56
CA ALA A 152 -6.20 -7.37 13.72
C ALA A 152 -4.92 -6.56 13.51
N GLN A 153 -4.29 -6.66 12.34
CA GLN A 153 -3.11 -5.86 11.98
C GLN A 153 -3.45 -4.36 11.95
N GLN A 154 -4.57 -3.97 11.34
CA GLN A 154 -5.00 -2.57 11.34
C GLN A 154 -5.25 -2.04 12.76
N LYS A 155 -5.88 -2.85 13.62
CA LYS A 155 -6.08 -2.50 15.03
C LYS A 155 -4.74 -2.31 15.75
N THR A 156 -3.82 -3.26 15.63
CA THR A 156 -2.47 -3.12 16.21
C THR A 156 -1.77 -1.88 15.67
N LEU A 157 -1.79 -1.66 14.36
CA LEU A 157 -1.09 -0.58 13.71
C LEU A 157 -1.63 0.79 14.13
N TYR A 158 -2.95 0.98 14.25
CA TYR A 158 -3.55 2.30 14.48
C TYR A 158 -4.04 2.59 15.90
N GLU A 159 -4.25 1.55 16.69
CA GLU A 159 -4.81 1.65 18.05
C GLU A 159 -3.95 0.94 19.10
N GLY A 160 -3.00 0.09 18.68
CA GLY A 160 -2.10 -0.62 19.58
C GLY A 160 -1.07 0.29 20.26
N ASP A 161 -0.42 -0.24 21.29
CA ASP A 161 0.73 0.37 21.96
C ASP A 161 1.92 0.57 21.00
N LEU A 162 2.86 1.43 21.38
CA LEU A 162 4.02 1.78 20.55
C LEU A 162 4.83 0.54 20.18
N ALA A 163 5.13 -0.32 21.14
CA ALA A 163 5.99 -1.48 20.91
C ALA A 163 5.39 -2.45 19.89
N SER A 164 4.12 -2.81 20.07
CA SER A 164 3.40 -3.72 19.17
C SER A 164 3.21 -3.12 17.78
N ALA A 165 2.89 -1.83 17.70
CA ALA A 165 2.61 -1.15 16.45
C ALA A 165 3.89 -0.92 15.63
N ARG A 166 5.00 -0.54 16.27
CA ARG A 166 6.31 -0.38 15.61
C ARG A 166 6.87 -1.71 15.12
N LYS A 167 6.71 -2.79 15.89
CA LYS A 167 7.11 -4.14 15.46
C LYS A 167 6.38 -4.55 14.18
N LEU A 168 5.07 -4.29 14.13
CA LEU A 168 4.28 -4.55 12.93
C LEU A 168 4.71 -3.64 11.77
N ALA A 169 4.91 -2.34 12.01
CA ALA A 169 5.32 -1.39 10.97
C ALA A 169 6.68 -1.74 10.34
N ALA A 170 7.67 -2.08 11.18
CA ALA A 170 8.99 -2.54 10.74
C ALA A 170 8.88 -3.79 9.85
N GLY A 171 8.19 -4.85 10.31
CA GLY A 171 8.03 -6.07 9.53
C GLY A 171 7.24 -5.86 8.22
N LEU A 172 6.27 -4.94 8.19
CA LEU A 172 5.59 -4.59 6.94
C LEU A 172 6.54 -3.91 5.95
N SER A 173 7.51 -3.12 6.42
CA SER A 173 8.40 -2.34 5.55
C SER A 173 9.40 -3.17 4.74
N GLU A 174 9.62 -4.43 5.10
CA GLU A 174 10.38 -5.38 4.27
C GLU A 174 9.72 -5.59 2.89
N GLN A 175 8.43 -5.26 2.75
CA GLN A 175 7.68 -5.31 1.50
C GLN A 175 7.21 -3.92 1.06
N ALA A 176 7.96 -2.87 1.43
CA ALA A 176 7.63 -1.50 1.09
C ALA A 176 7.46 -1.29 -0.42
N ARG A 177 6.46 -0.49 -0.77
CA ARG A 177 6.34 0.14 -2.09
C ARG A 177 7.25 1.36 -2.14
N TYR A 178 7.54 1.86 -3.32
CA TYR A 178 8.41 3.04 -3.46
C TYR A 178 7.71 4.15 -4.20
N LEU A 179 7.65 5.35 -3.63
CA LEU A 179 7.03 6.49 -4.30
C LEU A 179 7.75 6.87 -5.60
N GLN A 180 9.06 6.62 -5.66
CA GLN A 180 9.94 6.82 -6.82
C GLN A 180 10.68 5.52 -7.11
N GLU A 181 11.36 5.42 -8.25
CA GLU A 181 12.26 4.29 -8.50
C GLU A 181 13.31 4.22 -7.38
N PRO A 182 13.44 3.06 -6.70
CA PRO A 182 14.32 2.95 -5.56
C PRO A 182 15.79 3.03 -5.94
N LEU A 183 16.60 3.38 -4.95
CA LEU A 183 18.04 3.23 -5.05
C LEU A 183 18.45 1.76 -4.92
N ASP A 184 19.46 1.36 -5.69
CA ASP A 184 20.10 0.06 -5.54
C ASP A 184 21.04 0.10 -4.34
N VAL A 185 20.97 -0.91 -3.47
CA VAL A 185 21.95 -1.07 -2.39
C VAL A 185 23.32 -1.36 -3.01
N THR A 186 24.33 -0.54 -2.71
CA THR A 186 25.66 -0.67 -3.34
C THR A 186 26.71 -1.25 -2.40
N LEU A 187 26.49 -1.11 -1.08
CA LEU A 187 27.33 -1.72 -0.05
C LEU A 187 26.47 -2.64 0.81
N GLU A 188 26.54 -3.93 0.53
CA GLU A 188 25.94 -4.94 1.40
C GLU A 188 26.83 -5.19 2.63
N PRO A 189 26.23 -5.28 3.82
CA PRO A 189 27.01 -5.51 5.03
C PRO A 189 27.53 -6.96 5.08
N GLU A 190 28.71 -7.18 5.68
CA GLU A 190 29.27 -8.53 5.89
C GLU A 190 28.35 -9.42 6.73
N VAL A 191 27.48 -8.81 7.54
CA VAL A 191 26.42 -9.49 8.27
C VAL A 191 25.08 -8.85 7.94
N TYR A 192 24.05 -9.68 7.77
CA TYR A 192 22.69 -9.18 7.64
C TYR A 192 22.32 -8.42 8.92
N ASP A 193 22.13 -7.11 8.78
CA ASP A 193 21.75 -6.20 9.85
C ASP A 193 20.82 -5.14 9.26
N HIS A 194 19.72 -4.87 9.97
CA HIS A 194 18.67 -3.96 9.53
C HIS A 194 18.27 -3.06 10.69
N ALA A 195 18.50 -1.76 10.52
CA ALA A 195 18.17 -0.75 11.53
C ALA A 195 16.88 0.01 11.22
N TYR A 196 16.16 0.34 12.27
CA TYR A 196 14.95 1.14 12.27
C TYR A 196 15.09 2.32 13.23
N LEU A 197 14.73 3.51 12.77
CA LEU A 197 14.65 4.71 13.62
C LEU A 197 13.22 5.26 13.59
N PHE A 198 12.53 5.13 14.72
CA PHE A 198 11.21 5.68 14.92
C PHE A 198 11.32 7.03 15.63
N PRO A 199 10.87 8.15 15.04
CA PRO A 199 10.74 9.40 15.77
C PRO A 199 9.92 9.18 17.05
N GLU A 200 10.30 9.85 18.15
CA GLU A 200 9.61 9.69 19.43
C GLU A 200 8.08 9.92 19.29
N GLY A 201 7.32 8.95 19.78
CA GLY A 201 5.86 8.88 19.72
C GLY A 201 5.26 8.43 18.38
N GLU A 202 6.08 8.22 17.35
CA GLU A 202 5.61 7.86 16.00
C GLU A 202 5.80 6.39 15.65
N VAL A 203 4.89 5.89 14.83
CA VAL A 203 4.80 4.53 14.30
C VAL A 203 4.66 4.55 12.78
N LEU A 204 3.80 5.43 12.27
CA LEU A 204 3.37 5.42 10.87
C LEU A 204 4.38 6.09 9.92
N ARG A 205 5.45 6.67 10.46
CA ARG A 205 6.54 7.27 9.72
C ARG A 205 7.85 7.01 10.47
N PHE A 206 8.82 6.40 9.78
CA PHE A 206 10.07 5.96 10.40
C PHE A 206 11.13 5.73 9.34
N TYR A 207 12.38 5.62 9.77
CA TYR A 207 13.50 5.33 8.91
C TYR A 207 13.88 3.86 8.99
N SER A 208 14.30 3.32 7.86
CA SER A 208 14.78 1.96 7.68
C SER A 208 16.14 2.05 6.99
N ILE A 209 17.16 1.41 7.55
CA ILE A 209 18.52 1.38 7.00
C ILE A 209 18.91 -0.07 6.74
N TYR A 210 19.32 -0.34 5.51
CA TYR A 210 19.87 -1.62 5.10
C TYR A 210 21.00 -1.39 4.09
N GLY A 211 22.16 -1.96 4.37
CA GLY A 211 23.38 -1.64 3.63
C GLY A 211 23.66 -0.15 3.68
N ASP A 212 24.09 0.45 2.57
CA ASP A 212 24.26 1.90 2.48
C ASP A 212 22.97 2.66 2.19
N THR A 213 21.78 2.04 2.17
CA THR A 213 20.54 2.76 1.84
C THR A 213 19.73 3.10 3.09
N VAL A 214 19.49 4.39 3.32
CA VAL A 214 18.45 4.85 4.25
C VAL A 214 17.16 5.15 3.49
N SER A 215 16.04 4.70 4.04
CA SER A 215 14.70 4.91 3.49
C SER A 215 13.79 5.53 4.55
N LEU A 216 13.16 6.66 4.23
CA LEU A 216 12.02 7.15 5.00
C LEU A 216 10.76 6.43 4.54
N VAL A 217 10.24 5.57 5.41
CA VAL A 217 9.02 4.79 5.20
C VAL A 217 7.85 5.50 5.85
N GLN A 218 6.75 5.60 5.12
CA GLN A 218 5.48 6.10 5.61
C GLN A 218 4.37 5.12 5.29
N ILE A 219 3.55 4.77 6.28
CA ILE A 219 2.35 3.98 6.04
C ILE A 219 1.29 4.88 5.38
N GLN A 220 0.89 4.50 4.16
CA GLN A 220 -0.13 5.18 3.37
C GLN A 220 -1.15 4.14 2.91
N GLU A 221 -2.44 4.34 3.25
CA GLU A 221 -3.51 3.41 2.83
C GLU A 221 -3.24 1.95 3.25
N ASP A 222 -2.63 1.76 4.43
CA ASP A 222 -2.16 0.46 4.96
C ASP A 222 -0.99 -0.20 4.20
N PHE A 223 -0.36 0.53 3.28
CA PHE A 223 0.88 0.12 2.63
C PHE A 223 2.08 0.86 3.22
N PRO A 224 3.18 0.17 3.55
CA PRO A 224 4.45 0.82 3.76
C PRO A 224 4.96 1.37 2.42
N VAL A 225 5.25 2.66 2.38
CA VAL A 225 5.76 3.35 1.19
C VAL A 225 7.05 4.08 1.55
N ALA A 226 8.16 3.72 0.92
CA ALA A 226 9.37 4.52 0.95
C ALA A 226 9.14 5.81 0.13
N ILE A 227 9.12 6.95 0.82
CA ILE A 227 8.82 8.27 0.23
C ILE A 227 10.08 9.10 -0.03
N TRP A 228 11.19 8.72 0.60
CA TRP A 228 12.51 9.29 0.36
C TRP A 228 13.56 8.22 0.62
N GLN A 229 14.65 8.27 -0.14
CA GLN A 229 15.83 7.44 0.06
C GLN A 229 17.11 8.24 -0.20
N ALA A 230 18.19 7.81 0.43
CA ALA A 230 19.54 8.27 0.14
C ALA A 230 20.54 7.14 0.40
N HIS A 231 21.71 7.25 -0.23
CA HIS A 231 22.85 6.45 0.16
C HIS A 231 23.62 7.12 1.29
N LEU A 232 24.21 6.29 2.15
CA LEU A 232 25.15 6.64 3.21
C LEU A 232 26.59 6.47 2.68
N GLU A 233 27.57 7.05 3.36
CA GLU A 233 28.99 6.81 3.03
C GLU A 233 29.43 5.39 3.41
N HIS A 234 28.87 4.86 4.50
CA HIS A 234 29.17 3.55 5.06
C HIS A 234 27.88 2.73 5.26
N ALA A 235 27.98 1.42 5.08
CA ALA A 235 26.87 0.50 5.29
C ALA A 235 26.39 0.53 6.76
N ASN A 236 25.07 0.52 6.94
CA ASN A 236 24.34 0.52 8.21
C ASN A 236 24.72 1.68 9.16
N SER A 237 25.27 2.78 8.64
CA SER A 237 25.75 3.89 9.45
C SER A 237 24.62 4.84 9.86
N VAL A 238 24.07 4.64 11.06
CA VAL A 238 23.20 5.62 11.71
C VAL A 238 23.91 6.98 11.85
N LYS A 239 25.22 6.96 12.09
CA LYS A 239 26.03 8.17 12.22
C LYS A 239 26.00 9.00 10.93
N ASP A 240 26.20 8.36 9.77
CA ASP A 240 26.17 9.05 8.47
C ASP A 240 24.80 9.67 8.22
N PHE A 241 23.74 8.97 8.60
CA PHE A 241 22.38 9.49 8.50
C PHE A 241 22.18 10.74 9.37
N LEU A 242 22.62 10.72 10.64
CA LEU A 242 22.46 11.85 11.57
C LEU A 242 23.34 13.05 11.22
N GLU A 243 24.55 12.80 10.72
CA GLU A 243 25.51 13.84 10.31
C GLU A 243 25.24 14.37 8.89
N GLU A 244 24.18 13.89 8.22
CA GLU A 244 23.84 14.24 6.84
C GLU A 244 24.95 13.91 5.82
N ASN A 245 25.77 12.90 6.11
CA ASN A 245 26.77 12.35 5.18
C ASN A 245 26.06 11.43 4.17
N ILE A 246 25.27 12.04 3.27
CA ILE A 246 24.38 11.34 2.35
C ILE A 246 24.62 11.70 0.87
N LYS A 247 24.38 10.74 -0.03
CA LYS A 247 24.51 10.88 -1.49
C LYS A 247 23.28 10.30 -2.22
N ASP A 248 23.17 10.57 -3.52
CA ASP A 248 22.18 9.97 -4.44
C ASP A 248 20.71 10.01 -3.98
N GLN A 249 20.20 11.16 -3.58
CA GLN A 249 18.85 11.22 -3.01
C GLN A 249 17.72 10.99 -4.04
N ARG A 250 16.62 10.38 -3.57
CA ARG A 250 15.32 10.25 -4.26
C ARG A 250 14.22 10.66 -3.31
N GLY A 251 13.25 11.44 -3.76
CA GLY A 251 12.20 12.00 -2.89
C GLY A 251 12.54 13.36 -2.29
N THR A 252 11.70 13.84 -1.39
CA THR A 252 11.92 15.07 -0.63
C THR A 252 12.60 14.72 0.69
N ALA A 253 13.79 15.28 0.92
CA ALA A 253 14.55 15.06 2.15
C ALA A 253 13.73 15.47 3.38
N PRO A 254 13.65 14.63 4.41
CA PRO A 254 12.95 14.97 5.63
C PRO A 254 13.78 15.88 6.52
N ILE A 255 13.10 16.70 7.31
CA ILE A 255 13.73 17.49 8.37
C ILE A 255 13.62 16.70 9.67
N ILE A 256 14.76 16.35 10.27
CA ILE A 256 14.81 15.65 11.56
C ILE A 256 14.54 16.66 12.68
N GLN A 257 13.44 16.46 13.42
CA GLN A 257 13.03 17.38 14.49
C GLN A 257 12.75 16.66 15.83
N LYS A 258 12.88 15.34 15.86
CA LYS A 258 12.65 14.53 17.05
C LYS A 258 13.81 13.57 17.29
N PRO A 259 14.12 13.28 18.56
CA PRO A 259 14.91 12.10 18.89
C PRO A 259 14.24 10.83 18.37
N PHE A 260 14.99 9.75 18.31
CA PHE A 260 14.50 8.46 17.84
C PHE A 260 14.60 7.38 18.92
N LEU A 261 13.64 6.45 18.87
CA LEU A 261 13.91 5.07 19.26
C LEU A 261 14.63 4.38 18.10
N TYR A 262 15.80 3.82 18.39
CA TYR A 262 16.56 2.98 17.49
C TYR A 262 16.39 1.52 17.85
N HIS A 263 16.19 0.69 16.84
CA HIS A 263 16.24 -0.76 16.93
C HIS A 263 17.00 -1.30 15.75
N THR A 264 17.93 -2.21 15.98
CA THR A 264 18.52 -3.01 14.90
C THR A 264 18.44 -4.46 15.27
N TRP A 265 18.42 -5.31 14.25
CA TRP A 265 18.57 -6.74 14.42
C TRP A 265 19.44 -7.30 13.31
N GLY A 266 20.23 -8.31 13.66
CA GLY A 266 21.10 -8.96 12.70
C GLY A 266 21.34 -10.44 13.00
N MET A 267 21.89 -11.14 12.02
CA MET A 267 22.12 -12.58 12.10
C MET A 267 23.37 -13.00 11.31
N SER A 268 24.23 -13.82 11.92
CA SER A 268 25.38 -14.46 11.26
C SER A 268 25.47 -15.93 11.67
N GLY A 269 25.15 -16.83 10.73
CA GLY A 269 25.07 -18.26 11.03
C GLY A 269 24.02 -18.55 12.10
N VAL A 270 24.46 -19.04 13.27
CA VAL A 270 23.60 -19.32 14.44
C VAL A 270 23.54 -18.14 15.43
N LEU A 271 24.26 -17.06 15.16
CA LEU A 271 24.25 -15.83 15.96
C LEU A 271 23.07 -14.97 15.53
N TYR A 272 22.28 -14.53 16.51
CA TYR A 272 21.23 -13.54 16.35
C TYR A 272 21.42 -12.45 17.39
N TRP A 273 21.16 -11.20 17.03
CA TRP A 273 21.15 -10.11 17.99
C TRP A 273 20.12 -9.04 17.64
N GLU A 274 19.76 -8.30 18.67
CA GLU A 274 18.98 -7.08 18.61
C GLU A 274 19.60 -6.05 19.55
N GLU A 275 19.65 -4.80 19.11
CA GLU A 275 20.05 -3.68 19.95
C GLU A 275 18.98 -2.61 19.95
N TYR A 276 18.75 -2.02 21.12
CA TYR A 276 17.74 -1.01 21.37
C TYR A 276 18.43 0.22 21.94
N ALA A 277 18.18 1.40 21.39
CA ALA A 277 18.78 2.64 21.85
C ALA A 277 17.84 3.84 21.72
N ARG A 278 18.17 4.91 22.42
CA ARG A 278 17.65 6.25 22.16
C ARG A 278 18.71 7.05 21.43
N VAL A 279 18.32 7.69 20.35
CA VAL A 279 19.17 8.59 19.55
C VAL A 279 18.70 10.02 19.76
N GLY A 280 19.53 10.85 20.39
CA GLY A 280 19.26 12.27 20.60
C GLY A 280 19.46 13.12 19.34
N LEU A 281 18.86 14.32 19.33
CA LEU A 281 19.09 15.32 18.27
C LEU A 281 20.52 15.88 18.27
N ASP A 282 21.22 15.74 19.40
CA ASP A 282 22.65 16.01 19.56
C ASP A 282 23.53 14.82 19.12
N HIS A 283 22.94 13.87 18.39
CA HIS A 283 23.54 12.64 17.89
C HIS A 283 24.01 11.69 19.00
N THR A 284 23.57 11.91 20.25
CA THR A 284 23.89 11.01 21.36
C THR A 284 23.20 9.67 21.17
N PHE A 285 24.00 8.60 21.17
CA PHE A 285 23.50 7.23 21.08
C PHE A 285 23.51 6.58 22.47
N THR A 286 22.34 6.41 23.06
CA THR A 286 22.19 5.84 24.41
C THR A 286 21.59 4.44 24.31
N LYS A 287 22.43 3.41 24.44
CA LYS A 287 21.96 2.01 24.48
C LYS A 287 21.01 1.80 25.67
N THR A 288 19.85 1.23 25.38
CA THR A 288 18.78 0.96 26.35
C THR A 288 18.60 -0.52 26.61
N GLY A 289 18.87 -1.38 25.64
CA GLY A 289 18.75 -2.83 25.79
C GLY A 289 19.43 -3.63 24.69
N TYR A 290 19.51 -4.93 24.92
CA TYR A 290 20.11 -5.91 24.03
C TYR A 290 19.42 -7.25 24.19
N LYS A 291 19.25 -7.96 23.08
CA LYS A 291 18.84 -9.35 23.07
C LYS A 291 19.73 -10.11 22.09
N GLY A 292 20.17 -11.31 22.44
CA GLY A 292 20.98 -12.13 21.56
C GLY A 292 20.74 -13.61 21.75
N SER A 293 21.12 -14.40 20.76
CA SER A 293 21.16 -15.85 20.84
C SER A 293 22.41 -16.36 20.14
N ASN A 294 23.10 -17.32 20.77
CA ASN A 294 24.20 -18.07 20.16
C ASN A 294 24.03 -19.54 20.52
N ASP A 295 23.89 -20.40 19.51
CA ASP A 295 23.74 -21.85 19.69
C ASP A 295 22.62 -22.21 20.70
N GLY A 296 21.46 -21.55 20.54
CA GLY A 296 20.28 -21.70 21.41
C GLY A 296 20.38 -21.05 22.79
N LYS A 297 21.52 -20.47 23.17
CA LYS A 297 21.67 -19.72 24.43
C LYS A 297 21.26 -18.28 24.24
N VAL A 298 20.17 -17.89 24.90
CA VAL A 298 19.62 -16.53 24.84
C VAL A 298 20.26 -15.66 25.93
N SER A 299 20.63 -14.43 25.58
CA SER A 299 21.01 -13.36 26.50
C SER A 299 20.11 -12.15 26.29
N GLU A 300 19.72 -11.50 27.38
CA GLU A 300 18.83 -10.34 27.33
C GLU A 300 19.18 -9.37 28.47
N SER A 301 19.23 -8.07 28.18
CA SER A 301 19.50 -7.04 29.18
C SER A 301 18.85 -5.71 28.83
N GLY A 302 18.56 -4.91 29.85
CA GLY A 302 17.96 -3.59 29.68
C GLY A 302 16.53 -3.63 29.14
N LEU A 303 16.16 -2.59 28.40
CA LEU A 303 14.85 -2.40 27.78
C LEU A 303 14.85 -2.93 26.34
N THR A 304 14.18 -4.07 26.13
CA THR A 304 14.09 -4.79 24.84
C THR A 304 12.72 -4.63 24.18
N LYS A 305 12.12 -3.45 24.32
CA LYS A 305 10.84 -3.10 23.71
C LYS A 305 11.05 -1.94 22.75
N LEU A 306 10.25 -1.90 21.68
CA LEU A 306 10.20 -0.78 20.73
C LEU A 306 9.43 0.43 21.30
N GLU A 307 9.65 0.75 22.58
CA GLU A 307 9.01 1.84 23.30
C GLU A 307 9.96 2.36 24.37
N LEU A 308 10.21 3.68 24.39
CA LEU A 308 11.02 4.32 25.41
C LEU A 308 10.23 4.52 26.71
N PRO A 309 10.89 4.61 27.88
CA PRO A 309 10.21 4.82 29.15
C PRO A 309 9.36 6.11 29.15
N GLY A 310 8.06 5.99 29.37
CA GLY A 310 7.12 7.12 29.42
C GLY A 310 6.78 7.74 28.07
N GLU A 311 7.19 7.10 26.97
CA GLU A 311 6.88 7.56 25.61
C GLU A 311 5.38 7.53 25.34
N LYS A 312 4.87 8.59 24.68
CA LYS A 312 3.45 8.69 24.32
C LYS A 312 3.29 8.68 22.81
N ARG A 313 2.40 7.81 22.34
CA ARG A 313 2.03 7.74 20.93
C ARG A 313 1.31 9.01 20.48
N VAL A 314 1.74 9.59 19.35
CA VAL A 314 1.18 10.85 18.81
C VAL A 314 0.41 10.68 17.50
N ASP A 315 0.50 9.50 16.87
CA ASP A 315 -0.09 9.24 15.54
C ASP A 315 -1.22 8.21 15.52
N ALA A 316 -1.72 7.84 16.71
CA ALA A 316 -2.85 6.94 16.85
C ALA A 316 -4.10 7.49 16.13
N GLY A 317 -4.76 6.64 15.34
CA GLY A 317 -5.99 7.00 14.63
C GLY A 317 -5.86 7.97 13.46
N LEU A 318 -4.67 8.54 13.16
CA LEU A 318 -4.50 9.54 12.08
C LEU A 318 -4.86 9.00 10.68
N ALA A 319 -4.65 7.71 10.42
CA ALA A 319 -4.97 7.11 9.12
C ALA A 319 -6.47 6.86 8.88
N LYS A 320 -7.30 6.77 9.93
CA LYS A 320 -8.76 6.57 9.78
C LYS A 320 -9.45 7.79 9.19
N GLN A 321 -8.86 8.99 9.33
CA GLN A 321 -9.53 10.25 9.00
C GLN A 321 -9.20 10.77 7.60
N ASN A 322 -8.00 10.51 7.06
CA ASN A 322 -7.65 10.85 5.67
C ASN A 322 -6.36 10.15 5.20
N PRO A 323 -6.43 9.18 4.26
CA PRO A 323 -5.23 8.57 3.69
C PRO A 323 -4.31 9.57 2.96
N THR A 324 -4.86 10.73 2.56
CA THR A 324 -4.17 11.79 1.82
C THR A 324 -3.56 12.89 2.68
N SER A 325 -3.92 13.01 3.97
CA SER A 325 -3.50 14.14 4.82
C SER A 325 -2.11 14.00 5.44
N ILE A 326 -1.50 12.81 5.36
CA ILE A 326 -0.15 12.57 5.89
C ILE A 326 0.94 13.04 4.90
N ARG A 327 0.58 13.76 3.83
CA ARG A 327 1.57 14.29 2.87
C ARG A 327 2.35 15.51 3.37
N ASN A 328 1.80 16.29 4.30
CA ASN A 328 2.33 17.63 4.65
C ASN A 328 2.32 17.93 6.16
N LYS A 329 2.84 17.04 6.99
CA LYS A 329 3.22 17.38 8.37
C LYS A 329 4.60 16.83 8.68
#